data_AF-A0A7X3XGN5-F1
#
_entry.id   AF-A0A7X3XGN5-F1
#
_cell.length_a   1.000
_cell.length_b   1.000
_cell.length_c   1.000
_cell.angle_alpha   90.00
_cell.angle_beta   90.00
_cell.angle_gamma   90.00
#
_symmetry.space_group_name_H-M   'P 1'
#
loop_
_entity.id
_entity.type
_entity.pdbx_description
1 polymer ?
#
loop_
_entity_poly.entity_id
_entity_poly.type
_entity_poly.pdbx_seq_one_letter_code
_entity_poly.pdbx_strand_id
1 'polypeptide(L)'
;MDLVIEKQAARRADRAARCSPLHRRCFAALQEGAVGLAELCAVDSPFTTRSLSEAQADQLVRWLLRVGLLRREVDGQGLTDRVRLTPLGRQVVAAWPEGRCPPVSWQERCANGLRRWLSIWS
;
A
#
# COMPACT_ATOMS: atom_id res chain seq x y z
N MET A 1 -12.03 -1.58 -23.74
CA MET A 1 -12.31 -0.62 -22.64
C MET A 1 -11.58 -1.05 -21.37
N ASP A 2 -11.50 -2.35 -21.11
CA ASP A 2 -10.89 -2.99 -19.93
C ASP A 2 -9.41 -2.67 -19.73
N LEU A 3 -8.59 -2.71 -20.78
CA LEU A 3 -7.15 -2.38 -20.72
C LEU A 3 -6.85 -0.95 -20.24
N VAL A 4 -7.76 0.00 -20.50
CA VAL A 4 -7.59 1.39 -20.07
C VAL A 4 -7.90 1.53 -18.58
N ILE A 5 -8.96 0.87 -18.12
CA ILE A 5 -9.36 0.84 -16.70
C ILE A 5 -8.27 0.16 -15.86
N GLU A 6 -7.71 -0.95 -16.34
CA GLU A 6 -6.63 -1.67 -15.68
C GLU A 6 -5.36 -0.81 -15.56
N LYS A 7 -4.95 -0.13 -16.64
CA LYS A 7 -3.82 0.81 -16.62
C LYS A 7 -4.03 1.97 -15.65
N GLN A 8 -5.25 2.51 -15.58
CA GLN A 8 -5.58 3.59 -14.64
C GLN A 8 -5.55 3.09 -13.19
N ALA A 9 -6.08 1.89 -12.93
CA ALA A 9 -6.01 1.26 -11.61
C ALA A 9 -4.55 1.03 -11.19
N ALA A 10 -3.72 0.48 -12.07
CA ALA A 10 -2.29 0.26 -11.82
C ALA A 10 -1.57 1.56 -11.47
N ARG A 11 -1.79 2.64 -12.24
CA ARG A 11 -1.20 3.97 -11.97
C ARG A 11 -1.61 4.56 -10.62
N ARG A 12 -2.85 4.33 -10.18
CA ARG A 12 -3.32 4.79 -8.86
C ARG A 12 -2.67 4.00 -7.73
N ALA A 13 -2.64 2.67 -7.87
CA ALA A 13 -2.02 1.78 -6.89
C ALA A 13 -0.51 2.04 -6.76
N ASP A 14 0.20 2.20 -7.88
CA ASP A 14 1.62 2.54 -7.93
C ASP A 14 1.92 3.86 -7.21
N ARG A 15 1.18 4.92 -7.53
CA ARG A 15 1.34 6.22 -6.87
C ARG A 15 1.09 6.12 -5.36
N ALA A 16 0.02 5.43 -4.96
CA ALA A 16 -0.31 5.25 -3.54
C ALA A 16 0.77 4.47 -2.80
N ALA A 17 1.33 3.42 -3.41
CA ALA A 17 2.42 2.64 -2.86
C ALA A 17 3.67 3.49 -2.66
N ARG A 18 4.12 4.21 -3.70
CA ARG A 18 5.35 5.01 -3.64
C ARG A 18 5.24 6.25 -2.74
N CYS A 19 4.03 6.78 -2.56
CA CYS A 19 3.76 7.89 -1.63
C CYS A 19 3.49 7.44 -0.19
N SER A 20 3.41 6.14 0.07
CA SER A 20 3.17 5.61 1.41
C SER A 20 4.43 5.71 2.27
N PRO A 21 4.31 5.68 3.60
CA PRO A 21 5.47 5.54 4.49
C PRO A 21 5.98 4.09 4.55
N LEU A 22 5.67 3.24 3.57
CA LEU A 22 6.13 1.85 3.54
C LEU A 22 7.52 1.77 2.91
N HIS A 23 8.42 1.05 3.56
CA HIS A 23 9.76 0.77 3.08
C HIS A 23 9.74 -0.40 2.09
N ARG A 24 10.78 -0.53 1.25
CA ARG A 24 10.90 -1.63 0.27
C ARG A 24 10.75 -3.02 0.90
N ARG A 25 11.22 -3.18 2.14
CA ARG A 25 11.13 -4.43 2.92
C ARG A 25 9.68 -4.85 3.15
N CYS A 26 8.76 -3.90 3.36
CA CYS A 26 7.33 -4.19 3.48
C CYS A 26 6.79 -4.77 2.17
N PHE A 27 7.14 -4.16 1.03
CA PHE A 27 6.69 -4.65 -0.27
C PHE A 27 7.27 -6.02 -0.62
N ALA A 28 8.52 -6.31 -0.22
CA ALA A 28 9.10 -7.65 -0.34
C ALA A 28 8.32 -8.68 0.50
N ALA A 29 8.07 -8.38 1.78
CA ALA A 29 7.27 -9.25 2.65
C ALA A 29 5.84 -9.47 2.10
N LEU A 30 5.22 -8.43 1.55
CA LEU A 30 3.90 -8.49 0.92
C LEU A 30 3.89 -9.25 -0.43
N GLN A 31 5.03 -9.41 -1.10
CA GLN A 31 5.16 -10.31 -2.25
C GLN A 31 5.21 -11.77 -1.79
N GLU A 32 5.88 -12.06 -0.68
CA GLU A 32 5.99 -13.40 -0.12
C GLU A 32 4.70 -13.88 0.56
N GLY A 33 4.00 -12.97 1.23
CA GLY A 33 2.79 -13.33 1.99
C GLY A 33 1.98 -12.12 2.45
N ALA A 34 1.38 -12.24 3.63
CA ALA A 34 0.60 -11.18 4.25
C ALA A 34 1.33 -10.56 5.44
N VAL A 35 1.13 -9.25 5.64
CA VAL A 35 1.69 -8.47 6.75
C VAL A 35 0.55 -8.01 7.65
N GLY A 36 0.71 -8.17 8.97
CA GLY A 36 -0.23 -7.73 9.99
C GLY A 36 -0.14 -6.24 10.30
N LEU A 37 -1.18 -5.68 10.91
CA LEU A 37 -1.19 -4.27 11.31
C LEU A 37 -0.18 -4.02 12.43
N ALA A 38 -0.05 -4.96 13.37
CA ALA A 38 0.93 -4.90 14.46
C ALA A 38 2.37 -4.80 13.94
N GLU A 39 2.71 -5.50 12.84
CA GLU A 39 4.04 -5.45 12.24
C GLU A 39 4.35 -4.06 11.64
N LEU A 40 3.34 -3.34 11.16
CA LEU A 40 3.48 -1.97 10.65
C LEU A 40 3.62 -0.93 11.77
N CYS A 41 3.04 -1.21 12.94
CA CYS A 41 2.99 -0.29 14.09
C CYS A 41 4.13 -0.50 15.10
N ALA A 42 4.91 -1.57 14.94
CA ALA A 42 6.04 -1.85 15.82
C ALA A 42 7.00 -0.64 15.90
N VAL A 43 7.50 -0.36 17.11
CA VAL A 43 8.32 0.83 17.42
C VAL A 43 9.50 0.98 16.43
N ASP A 44 10.19 -0.12 16.13
CA ASP A 44 11.30 -0.20 15.18
C ASP A 44 10.94 -1.02 13.93
N SER A 45 9.71 -0.87 13.42
CA SER A 45 9.25 -1.63 12.27
C SER A 45 10.18 -1.46 11.06
N PRO A 46 10.75 -2.54 10.50
CA PRO A 46 11.56 -2.47 9.28
C PRO A 46 10.70 -2.22 8.03
N PHE A 47 9.38 -2.19 8.19
CA PHE A 47 8.40 -2.05 7.11
C PHE A 47 8.00 -0.60 6.86
N THR A 48 8.30 0.33 7.75
CA THR A 48 7.91 1.73 7.60
C THR A 48 9.13 2.64 7.63
N THR A 49 9.04 3.80 6.99
CA THR A 49 10.12 4.82 7.00
C THR A 49 10.05 5.73 8.22
N ARG A 50 9.00 5.60 9.03
CA ARG A 50 8.75 6.31 10.29
C ARG A 50 7.76 5.48 11.11
N SER A 51 7.85 5.56 12.44
CA SER A 51 6.89 4.89 13.32
C SER A 51 5.46 5.38 13.05
N LEU A 52 4.51 4.45 13.05
CA LEU A 52 3.09 4.72 12.84
C LEU A 52 2.31 4.31 14.09
N SER A 53 1.35 5.13 14.50
CA SER A 53 0.34 4.66 15.45
C SER A 53 -0.61 3.68 14.77
N GLU A 54 -1.33 2.88 15.56
CA GLU A 54 -2.33 1.93 15.05
C GLU A 54 -3.37 2.62 14.15
N ALA A 55 -3.90 3.77 14.57
CA ALA A 55 -4.83 4.55 13.77
C ALA A 55 -4.24 5.03 12.43
N GLN A 56 -2.96 5.42 12.41
CA GLN A 56 -2.28 5.85 11.19
C GLN A 56 -2.04 4.67 10.23
N ALA A 57 -1.63 3.53 10.76
CA ALA A 57 -1.42 2.32 9.98
C ALA A 57 -2.73 1.78 9.41
N ASP A 58 -3.80 1.77 10.21
CA ASP A 58 -5.13 1.31 9.80
C ASP A 58 -5.73 2.21 8.71
N GLN A 59 -5.59 3.54 8.84
CA GLN A 59 -5.95 4.48 7.78
C GLN A 59 -5.12 4.27 6.50
N LEU A 60 -3.82 3.99 6.64
CA LEU A 60 -2.96 3.66 5.50
C LEU A 60 -3.44 2.38 4.80
N VAL A 61 -3.68 1.33 5.56
CA VAL A 61 -4.17 0.05 5.06
C VAL A 61 -5.50 0.22 4.33
N ARG A 62 -6.48 0.91 4.93
CA ARG A 62 -7.76 1.24 4.25
C ARG A 62 -7.57 1.95 2.93
N TRP A 63 -6.66 2.93 2.87
CA TRP A 63 -6.35 3.63 1.63
C TRP A 63 -5.77 2.68 0.57
N LEU A 64 -4.83 1.82 0.95
CA LEU A 64 -4.19 0.86 0.05
C LEU A 64 -5.16 -0.23 -0.43
N LEU A 65 -6.15 -0.60 0.39
CA LEU A 65 -7.28 -1.44 -0.03
C LEU A 65 -8.14 -0.72 -1.08
N ARG A 66 -8.53 0.54 -0.81
CA ARG A 66 -9.41 1.34 -1.68
C ARG A 66 -8.84 1.55 -3.08
N VAL A 67 -7.52 1.75 -3.20
CA VAL A 67 -6.85 1.88 -4.51
C VAL A 67 -6.59 0.54 -5.19
N GLY A 68 -6.95 -0.57 -4.56
CA GLY A 68 -6.80 -1.92 -5.10
C GLY A 68 -5.39 -2.49 -5.01
N LEU A 69 -4.47 -1.87 -4.26
CA LEU A 69 -3.11 -2.38 -4.08
C LEU A 69 -3.10 -3.60 -3.15
N LEU A 70 -3.85 -3.51 -2.06
CA LEU A 70 -3.94 -4.54 -1.02
C LEU A 70 -5.34 -5.12 -0.95
N ARG A 71 -5.43 -6.32 -0.39
CA ARG A 71 -6.66 -6.93 0.10
C ARG A 71 -6.43 -7.48 1.51
N ARG A 72 -7.49 -7.53 2.32
CA ARG A 72 -7.44 -8.24 3.60
C ARG A 72 -7.30 -9.73 3.37
N GLU A 73 -6.51 -10.37 4.22
CA GLU A 73 -6.49 -11.82 4.35
C GLU A 73 -7.59 -12.25 5.31
N VAL A 74 -8.22 -13.37 4.98
CA VAL A 74 -9.29 -13.98 5.76
C VAL A 74 -8.72 -15.32 6.18
N ASP A 75 -8.81 -15.66 7.46
CA ASP A 75 -8.47 -16.99 7.93
C ASP A 75 -9.69 -17.93 7.81
N GLY A 76 -9.56 -19.18 8.25
CA GLY A 76 -10.67 -20.15 8.22
C GLY A 76 -11.85 -19.83 9.15
N GLN A 77 -11.79 -18.75 9.93
CA GLN A 77 -12.76 -18.42 10.99
C GLN A 77 -13.29 -16.96 10.92
N GLY A 78 -12.66 -16.05 10.18
CA GLY A 78 -13.06 -14.65 10.12
C GLY A 78 -11.95 -13.69 9.67
N LEU A 79 -12.27 -12.39 9.70
CA LEU A 79 -11.37 -11.32 9.23
C LEU A 79 -10.10 -11.24 10.09
N THR A 80 -8.93 -11.38 9.46
CA THR A 80 -7.66 -10.99 10.09
C THR A 80 -7.37 -9.51 9.87
N ASP A 81 -6.49 -8.94 10.68
CA ASP A 81 -5.90 -7.62 10.45
C ASP A 81 -4.83 -7.64 9.34
N ARG A 82 -4.44 -8.83 8.87
CA ARG A 82 -3.38 -9.03 7.87
C ARG A 82 -3.84 -8.63 6.47
N VAL A 83 -2.88 -8.15 5.69
CA VAL A 83 -3.09 -7.71 4.31
C VAL A 83 -2.04 -8.27 3.37
N ARG A 84 -2.43 -8.50 2.12
CA ARG A 84 -1.57 -9.03 1.05
C ARG A 84 -1.77 -8.25 -0.24
N LEU A 85 -0.78 -8.31 -1.13
CA LEU A 85 -0.94 -7.75 -2.47
C LEU A 85 -2.07 -8.43 -3.23
N THR A 86 -2.84 -7.61 -3.95
CA THR A 86 -3.73 -8.09 -5.02
C THR A 86 -2.89 -8.51 -6.24
N PRO A 87 -3.47 -9.20 -7.25
CA PRO A 87 -2.78 -9.44 -8.52
C PRO A 87 -2.27 -8.14 -9.16
N LEU A 88 -3.09 -7.08 -9.16
CA LEU A 88 -2.69 -5.75 -9.60
C LEU A 88 -1.51 -5.19 -8.79
N GLY A 89 -1.56 -5.32 -7.47
CA GLY A 89 -0.50 -4.87 -6.59
C GLY A 89 0.83 -5.59 -6.85
N ARG A 90 0.78 -6.91 -7.11
CA ARG A 90 1.97 -7.69 -7.49
C ARG A 90 2.58 -7.18 -8.80
N GLN A 91 1.76 -6.94 -9.82
CA GLN A 91 2.23 -6.37 -11.10
C GLN A 91 2.89 -5.00 -10.90
N VAL A 92 2.27 -4.13 -10.09
CA VAL A 92 2.78 -2.80 -9.78
C VAL A 92 4.15 -2.86 -9.12
N VAL A 93 4.31 -3.65 -8.06
CA VAL A 93 5.57 -3.74 -7.33
C VAL A 93 6.65 -4.45 -8.16
N ALA A 94 6.28 -5.47 -8.94
CA ALA A 94 7.21 -6.17 -9.83
C ALA A 94 7.75 -5.30 -10.97
N ALA A 95 7.02 -4.27 -11.38
CA ALA A 95 7.44 -3.34 -12.42
C ALA A 95 8.48 -2.30 -11.94
N TRP A 96 8.82 -2.27 -10.66
CA TRP A 96 9.82 -1.34 -10.13
C TRP A 96 11.26 -1.79 -10.44
N PRO A 97 12.16 -0.86 -10.80
CA PRO A 97 13.54 -1.21 -11.12
C PRO A 97 14.27 -1.79 -9.90
N GLU A 98 14.88 -2.96 -10.08
CA GLU A 98 15.74 -3.66 -9.10
C GLU A 98 15.11 -3.79 -7.69
N GLY A 99 13.78 -3.94 -7.60
CA GLY A 99 13.07 -4.06 -6.31
C GLY A 99 13.15 -2.80 -5.44
N ARG A 100 13.58 -1.67 -6.00
CA ARG A 100 13.59 -0.38 -5.31
C ARG A 100 12.30 0.35 -5.58
N CYS A 101 11.60 0.76 -4.52
CA CYS A 101 10.50 1.69 -4.63
C CYS A 101 11.06 3.03 -5.15
N PRO A 102 10.77 3.44 -6.39
CA PRO A 102 11.40 4.60 -6.99
C PRO A 102 10.92 5.88 -6.28
N PRO A 103 11.81 6.87 -6.11
CA PRO A 103 11.46 8.10 -5.40
C PRO A 103 10.36 8.84 -6.14
N VAL A 104 9.38 9.32 -5.37
CA VAL A 104 8.27 10.12 -5.87
C VAL A 104 8.62 11.59 -5.77
N SER A 105 8.34 12.34 -6.83
CA SER A 105 8.48 13.79 -6.85
C SER A 105 7.60 14.43 -5.76
N TRP A 106 8.02 15.57 -5.20
CA TRP A 106 7.24 16.27 -4.17
C TRP A 106 5.80 16.62 -4.62
N GLN A 107 5.61 16.92 -5.91
CA GLN A 107 4.31 17.21 -6.50
C GLN A 107 3.37 16.00 -6.47
N GLU A 108 3.89 14.81 -6.77
CA GLU A 108 3.12 13.57 -6.68
C GLU A 108 2.79 13.19 -5.23
N ARG A 109 3.68 13.51 -4.27
CA ARG A 109 3.38 13.38 -2.84
C ARG A 109 2.24 14.29 -2.40
N CYS A 110 2.25 15.56 -2.83
CA CYS A 110 1.17 16.51 -2.57
C CYS A 110 -0.15 16.05 -3.21
N ALA A 111 -0.14 15.64 -4.48
CA ALA A 111 -1.32 15.15 -5.18
C ALA A 111 -1.90 13.88 -4.54
N ASN A 112 -1.05 12.99 -4.02
CA ASN A 112 -1.49 11.84 -3.25
C ASN A 112 -2.06 12.24 -1.88
N GLY A 113 -1.42 13.20 -1.20
CA GLY A 113 -1.93 13.77 0.05
C GLY A 113 -3.34 14.35 -0.10
N LEU A 114 -3.56 15.17 -1.13
CA LEU A 114 -4.86 15.76 -1.50
C LEU A 114 -5.92 14.70 -1.81
N ARG A 115 -5.57 13.68 -2.61
CA ARG A 115 -6.51 12.57 -2.93
C ARG A 115 -6.84 11.71 -1.71
N ARG A 116 -5.86 11.48 -0.83
CA ARG A 116 -6.06 10.77 0.43
C ARG A 116 -6.99 11.56 1.35
N TRP A 117 -6.78 12.88 1.47
CA TRP A 117 -7.64 13.80 2.22
C TRP A 117 -9.07 13.80 1.70
N LEU A 118 -9.28 13.98 0.39
CA LEU A 118 -10.62 13.98 -0.22
C LEU A 118 -11.37 12.66 0.00
N SER A 119 -10.65 11.54 0.06
CA SER A 119 -11.25 10.21 0.31
C SER A 119 -11.62 9.93 1.77
N ILE A 120 -11.21 10.80 2.71
CA ILE A 120 -11.62 10.72 4.13
C ILE A 120 -12.96 11.43 4.33
N TRP A 121 -13.29 12.40 3.48
CA TRP A 121 -14.49 13.24 3.55
C TRP A 121 -15.60 12.83 2.58
N SER A 122 -15.41 11.75 1.81
CA SER A 122 -16.39 11.18 0.87
C SER A 122 -17.00 9.90 1.42
#